data_AF-A0A3N5M4B4-F1
#
_entry.id   AF-A0A3N5M4B4-F1
#
_cell.length_a   1.000
_cell.length_b   1.000
_cell.length_c   1.000
_cell.angle_alpha   90.00
_cell.angle_beta   90.00
_cell.angle_gamma   90.00
#
_symmetry.space_group_name_H-M   'P 1'
#
loop_
_entity.id
_entity.type
_entity.pdbx_description
1 polymer ?
#
loop_
_entity_poly.entity_id
_entity_poly.type
_entity_poly.pdbx_seq_one_letter_code
_entity_poly.pdbx_strand_id
1 'polypeptide(L)'
;MKFLTHKFLLAGLFCLLGSPVPLFGFPGETEQDADLSRRELWAKRREDKKTRIQPARLSEFENGMLWLETRGLRELLNFNYHGFYPRFASLSTGSGFAPGFRYWQPRLGGFPLDLQASGAWSFRGYRASNLQFGLIQKRGQVFSLEPVGIGAAGQFDEMQPKEKGFFAYLDLGYRYFPQEDFFGIGPASRPQNRTDYTLEDMSWDGVVGWQLNRWVGAGVRVGYLQVNVDPGTDDRFPNTHDRFSDVTAPGLLRQPDFLDVSAAVMIDYRDRPGNPHRGGMVGVYLSRFDERSGSTYEFNRLAVDIRQFIPLGSEQRRIALQVFGSADGEDAGAQVPFYLMQTLGGSEALRGFREFRFRDKRLLFLSGEYRWDASPAIELALFYDTGKVFGERADFDFDHLEKSWGVGVRLKTPRALVMRIDVGRSREGTRFFFKFGPAF
;
A
#
# COMPACT_ATOMS: atom_id res chain seq x y z
N MET A 1 -44.11 8.88 10.26
CA MET A 1 -43.71 7.46 10.18
C MET A 1 -42.24 7.35 10.56
N LYS A 2 -41.93 6.51 11.55
CA LYS A 2 -40.65 6.43 12.28
C LYS A 2 -39.53 5.86 11.38
N PHE A 3 -38.42 6.57 11.27
CA PHE A 3 -37.16 6.03 10.76
C PHE A 3 -36.31 5.54 11.94
N LEU A 4 -35.92 4.27 11.89
CA LEU A 4 -35.13 3.57 12.89
C LEU A 4 -33.70 4.13 12.91
N THR A 5 -33.31 4.68 14.05
CA THR A 5 -31.92 4.97 14.44
C THR A 5 -31.17 3.68 14.73
N HIS A 6 -30.01 3.46 14.11
CA HIS A 6 -29.02 2.48 14.59
C HIS A 6 -27.65 3.13 14.71
N LYS A 7 -27.21 3.24 15.98
CA LYS A 7 -25.84 3.48 16.39
C LYS A 7 -25.07 2.17 16.20
N PHE A 8 -24.19 2.11 15.21
CA PHE A 8 -23.20 1.04 15.08
C PHE A 8 -21.88 1.68 14.70
N LEU A 9 -21.04 1.98 15.69
CA LEU A 9 -19.58 2.14 15.62
C LEU A 9 -19.15 2.64 17.01
N LEU A 10 -18.15 1.98 17.61
CA LEU A 10 -17.66 2.09 19.00
C LEU A 10 -18.38 1.22 20.05
N ALA A 11 -18.18 -0.10 19.98
CA ALA A 11 -18.06 -0.95 21.17
C ALA A 11 -17.51 -2.32 20.75
N GLY A 12 -16.19 -2.52 20.83
CA GLY A 12 -15.61 -3.81 20.45
C GLY A 12 -14.09 -3.83 20.42
N LEU A 13 -13.42 -3.32 21.46
CA LEU A 13 -11.97 -3.51 21.60
C LEU A 13 -11.49 -3.66 23.06
N PHE A 14 -12.35 -4.07 23.98
CA PHE A 14 -11.95 -4.34 25.36
C PHE A 14 -12.69 -5.58 25.88
N CYS A 15 -12.19 -6.77 25.55
CA CYS A 15 -12.48 -8.03 26.24
C CYS A 15 -11.43 -9.09 25.81
N LEU A 16 -10.17 -8.84 26.17
CA LEU A 16 -9.10 -9.84 26.12
C LEU A 16 -8.43 -9.83 27.49
N LEU A 17 -9.08 -10.43 28.49
CA LEU A 17 -8.51 -10.88 29.77
C LEU A 17 -9.67 -11.53 30.55
N GLY A 18 -9.77 -12.87 30.55
CA GLY A 18 -10.62 -13.56 31.54
C GLY A 18 -11.53 -14.70 31.08
N SER A 19 -11.36 -15.31 29.91
CA SER A 19 -12.08 -16.56 29.59
C SER A 19 -11.30 -17.76 30.14
N PRO A 20 -11.84 -18.55 31.09
CA PRO A 20 -11.19 -19.77 31.52
C PRO A 20 -11.23 -20.78 30.35
N VAL A 21 -10.07 -21.35 30.04
CA VAL A 21 -9.97 -22.51 29.14
C VAL A 21 -10.83 -23.62 29.73
N PRO A 22 -11.85 -24.15 29.04
CA PRO A 22 -12.57 -25.30 29.56
C PRO A 22 -11.60 -26.48 29.56
N LEU A 23 -11.33 -27.02 30.76
CA LEU A 23 -10.71 -28.32 30.93
C LEU A 23 -11.50 -29.32 30.08
N PHE A 24 -10.85 -29.88 29.05
CA PHE A 24 -11.37 -31.04 28.33
C PHE A 24 -11.44 -32.20 29.33
N GLY A 25 -12.59 -32.37 29.97
CA GLY A 25 -12.91 -33.59 30.70
C GLY A 25 -12.99 -34.73 29.69
N PHE A 26 -12.10 -35.72 29.82
CA PHE A 26 -12.32 -36.99 29.16
C PHE A 26 -13.62 -37.58 29.73
N PRO A 27 -14.60 -37.95 28.88
CA PRO A 27 -15.79 -38.63 29.39
C PRO A 27 -15.34 -39.96 30.01
N GLY A 28 -15.69 -40.16 31.27
CA GLY A 28 -15.39 -41.40 31.99
C GLY A 28 -15.94 -42.60 31.23
N GLU A 29 -15.13 -43.67 31.14
CA GLU A 29 -15.56 -44.94 30.56
C GLU A 29 -16.76 -45.46 31.35
N THR A 30 -17.85 -45.73 30.64
CA THR A 30 -19.03 -46.34 31.26
C THR A 30 -18.81 -47.85 31.39
N GLU A 31 -19.45 -48.50 32.36
CA GLU A 31 -19.31 -49.95 32.61
C GLU A 31 -19.62 -50.81 31.37
N GLN A 32 -20.42 -50.29 30.43
CA GLN A 32 -20.73 -50.92 29.13
C GLN A 32 -19.66 -50.74 28.04
N ASP A 33 -18.69 -49.84 28.24
CA ASP A 33 -17.60 -49.59 27.30
C ASP A 33 -16.41 -50.56 27.49
N ALA A 34 -16.34 -51.24 28.64
CA ALA A 34 -15.26 -52.16 29.02
C ALA A 34 -15.28 -53.50 28.23
N ASP A 35 -16.46 -53.94 27.79
CA ASP A 35 -16.65 -55.21 27.06
C ASP A 35 -16.53 -55.07 25.53
N LEU A 36 -16.34 -53.85 25.01
CA LEU A 36 -16.27 -53.58 23.57
C LEU A 36 -14.84 -53.73 23.04
N SER A 37 -14.68 -54.33 21.85
CA SER A 37 -13.38 -54.30 21.18
C SER A 37 -13.01 -52.86 20.82
N ARG A 38 -11.72 -52.54 20.77
CA ARG A 38 -11.22 -51.18 20.46
C ARG A 38 -11.85 -50.63 19.17
N ARG A 39 -12.07 -51.49 18.15
CA ARG A 39 -12.69 -51.11 16.88
C ARG A 39 -14.16 -50.70 17.03
N GLU A 40 -14.93 -51.45 17.83
CA GLU A 40 -16.34 -51.17 18.12
C GLU A 40 -16.49 -49.92 18.98
N LEU A 41 -15.59 -49.70 19.94
CA LEU A 41 -15.54 -48.47 20.74
C LEU A 41 -15.33 -47.23 19.85
N TRP A 42 -14.42 -47.29 18.88
CA TRP A 42 -14.20 -46.21 17.91
C TRP A 42 -15.34 -46.05 16.91
N ALA A 43 -16.12 -47.10 16.62
CA ALA A 43 -17.31 -47.02 15.79
C ALA A 43 -18.45 -46.33 16.56
N LYS A 44 -18.75 -46.81 17.77
CA LYS A 44 -19.72 -46.21 18.72
C LYS A 44 -19.40 -44.74 18.97
N ARG A 45 -18.15 -44.38 19.28
CA ARG A 45 -17.72 -42.98 19.46
C ARG A 45 -17.89 -42.12 18.21
N ARG A 46 -17.77 -42.70 17.00
CA ARG A 46 -18.02 -41.98 15.75
C ARG A 46 -19.50 -41.77 15.51
N GLU A 47 -20.33 -42.77 15.80
CA GLU A 47 -21.80 -42.67 15.78
C GLU A 47 -22.29 -41.63 16.80
N ASP A 48 -21.81 -41.70 18.05
CA ASP A 48 -22.14 -40.76 19.12
C ASP A 48 -21.66 -39.33 18.81
N LYS A 49 -20.50 -39.21 18.17
CA LYS A 49 -20.02 -37.90 17.69
C LYS A 49 -20.90 -37.39 16.56
N LYS A 50 -21.33 -38.23 15.61
CA LYS A 50 -22.27 -37.84 14.55
C LYS A 50 -23.63 -37.38 15.12
N THR A 51 -24.15 -38.04 16.14
CA THR A 51 -25.43 -37.69 16.77
C THR A 51 -25.34 -36.45 17.67
N ARG A 52 -24.14 -36.10 18.16
CA ARG A 52 -23.88 -34.88 18.96
C ARG A 52 -23.34 -33.69 18.17
N ILE A 53 -22.98 -33.83 16.90
CA ILE A 53 -22.58 -32.68 16.06
C ILE A 53 -23.83 -31.86 15.75
N GLN A 54 -24.06 -30.81 16.54
CA GLN A 54 -24.91 -29.72 16.10
C GLN A 54 -24.16 -28.92 15.04
N PRO A 55 -24.84 -28.41 13.99
CA PRO A 55 -24.23 -27.47 13.06
C PRO A 55 -23.63 -26.31 13.87
N ALA A 56 -22.38 -25.96 13.58
CA ALA A 56 -21.70 -24.88 14.28
C ALA A 56 -22.57 -23.62 14.19
N ARG A 57 -23.10 -23.15 15.33
CA ARG A 57 -23.79 -21.87 15.40
C ARG A 57 -22.71 -20.79 15.36
N LEU A 58 -22.50 -20.25 14.18
CA LEU A 58 -21.62 -19.12 13.98
C LEU A 58 -22.13 -17.94 14.82
N SER A 59 -21.24 -17.30 15.57
CA SER A 59 -21.50 -16.03 16.24
C SER A 59 -21.86 -14.93 15.23
N GLU A 60 -22.43 -13.82 15.69
CA GLU A 60 -22.70 -12.66 14.81
C GLU A 60 -21.44 -12.18 14.08
N PHE A 61 -20.29 -12.22 14.76
CA PHE A 61 -18.99 -11.91 14.17
C PHE A 61 -18.58 -12.93 13.10
N GLU A 62 -18.69 -14.23 13.38
CA GLU A 62 -18.37 -15.28 12.40
C GLU A 62 -19.31 -15.26 11.19
N ASN A 63 -20.60 -14.96 11.38
CA ASN A 63 -21.55 -14.74 10.29
C ASN A 63 -21.18 -13.50 9.46
N GLY A 64 -20.78 -12.41 10.12
CA GLY A 64 -20.27 -11.21 9.44
C GLY A 64 -19.01 -11.49 8.63
N MET A 65 -18.07 -12.26 9.19
CA MET A 65 -16.85 -12.70 8.49
C MET A 65 -17.15 -13.64 7.33
N LEU A 66 -18.06 -14.60 7.51
CA LEU A 66 -18.50 -15.51 6.45
C LEU A 66 -19.21 -14.75 5.33
N TRP A 67 -20.04 -13.76 5.66
CA TRP A 67 -20.67 -12.90 4.66
C TRP A 67 -19.65 -12.07 3.89
N LEU A 68 -18.66 -11.46 4.57
CA LEU A 68 -17.56 -10.74 3.93
C LEU A 68 -16.75 -11.64 2.99
N GLU A 69 -16.46 -12.88 3.42
CA GLU A 69 -15.71 -13.88 2.65
C GLU A 69 -16.49 -14.40 1.43
N THR A 70 -17.80 -14.62 1.56
CA THR A 70 -18.60 -15.31 0.54
C THR A 70 -19.29 -14.37 -0.45
N ARG A 71 -19.76 -13.20 0.00
CA ARG A 71 -20.57 -12.27 -0.81
C ARG A 71 -20.12 -10.83 -0.73
N GLY A 72 -19.99 -10.26 0.48
CA GLY A 72 -19.93 -8.82 0.70
C GLY A 72 -18.80 -8.09 -0.03
N LEU A 73 -17.55 -8.53 0.15
CA LEU A 73 -16.40 -7.92 -0.54
C LEU A 73 -16.45 -8.15 -2.04
N ARG A 74 -16.91 -9.32 -2.47
CA ARG A 74 -17.02 -9.67 -3.90
C ARG A 74 -18.10 -8.85 -4.60
N GLU A 75 -19.26 -8.65 -3.98
CA GLU A 75 -20.35 -7.84 -4.52
C GLU A 75 -19.97 -6.36 -4.55
N LEU A 76 -19.33 -5.84 -3.50
CA LEU A 76 -18.89 -4.45 -3.43
C LEU A 76 -17.75 -4.13 -4.43
N LEU A 77 -16.79 -5.05 -4.61
CA LEU A 77 -15.69 -4.89 -5.58
C LEU A 77 -16.12 -5.15 -7.03
N ASN A 78 -17.14 -5.98 -7.27
CA ASN A 78 -17.66 -6.27 -8.61
C ASN A 78 -18.92 -5.46 -8.94
N PHE A 79 -19.33 -4.53 -8.08
CA PHE A 79 -20.43 -3.62 -8.40
C PHE A 79 -20.04 -2.81 -9.63
N ASN A 80 -20.80 -3.01 -10.70
CA ASN A 80 -20.63 -2.34 -11.97
C ASN A 80 -22.01 -1.88 -12.44
N TYR A 81 -22.21 -0.56 -12.48
CA TYR A 81 -23.40 0.04 -13.06
C TYR A 81 -23.01 0.77 -14.34
N HIS A 82 -23.28 0.17 -15.51
CA HIS A 82 -22.99 0.75 -16.83
C HIS A 82 -21.54 1.29 -16.98
N GLY A 83 -20.55 0.54 -16.50
CA GLY A 83 -19.13 0.93 -16.56
C GLY A 83 -18.65 1.76 -15.36
N PHE A 84 -19.53 2.10 -14.41
CA PHE A 84 -19.17 2.76 -13.17
C PHE A 84 -18.88 1.74 -12.08
N TYR A 85 -17.69 1.89 -11.48
CA TYR A 85 -17.17 1.07 -10.39
C TYR A 85 -16.87 1.97 -9.19
N PRO A 86 -17.40 1.68 -7.98
CA PRO A 86 -16.95 2.37 -6.78
C PRO A 86 -15.48 2.02 -6.51
N ARG A 87 -14.73 2.99 -6.01
CA ARG A 87 -13.35 2.79 -5.53
C ARG A 87 -13.23 3.29 -4.10
N PHE A 88 -12.42 2.58 -3.33
CA PHE A 88 -12.12 2.91 -1.95
C PHE A 88 -10.60 2.84 -1.79
N ALA A 89 -9.99 3.95 -1.40
CA ALA A 89 -8.55 4.04 -1.27
C ALA A 89 -8.15 5.09 -0.22
N SER A 90 -6.86 5.21 0.02
CA SER A 90 -6.24 6.46 0.48
C SER A 90 -5.55 7.11 -0.71
N LEU A 91 -5.64 8.44 -0.86
CA LEU A 91 -5.01 9.18 -1.95
C LEU A 91 -3.53 9.44 -1.71
N SER A 92 -3.18 9.70 -0.46
CA SER A 92 -1.83 9.92 0.03
C SER A 92 -1.72 9.30 1.42
N THR A 93 -0.51 9.19 1.94
CA THR A 93 -0.33 8.93 3.38
C THR A 93 -0.85 10.15 4.13
N GLY A 94 -1.72 9.97 5.13
CA GLY A 94 -2.37 11.08 5.81
C GLY A 94 -3.69 11.57 5.20
N SER A 95 -4.06 11.19 3.97
CA SER A 95 -5.34 11.61 3.37
C SER A 95 -6.57 11.04 4.10
N GLY A 96 -6.39 9.92 4.80
CA GLY A 96 -7.49 9.12 5.34
C GLY A 96 -8.29 8.41 4.25
N PHE A 97 -9.53 8.03 4.58
CA PHE A 97 -10.45 7.37 3.65
C PHE A 97 -10.88 8.31 2.52
N ALA A 98 -10.71 7.85 1.29
CA ALA A 98 -11.10 8.56 0.08
C ALA A 98 -12.02 7.68 -0.78
N PRO A 99 -13.36 7.83 -0.67
CA PRO A 99 -14.27 7.23 -1.63
C PRO A 99 -14.06 7.86 -3.00
N GLY A 100 -14.27 7.06 -4.02
CA GLY A 100 -14.17 7.49 -5.40
C GLY A 100 -14.95 6.60 -6.34
N PHE A 101 -14.82 6.90 -7.62
CA PHE A 101 -15.41 6.12 -8.68
C PHE A 101 -14.43 5.97 -9.83
N ARG A 102 -14.67 4.95 -10.64
CA ARG A 102 -14.04 4.77 -11.94
C ARG A 102 -15.12 4.50 -12.97
N TYR A 103 -15.13 5.27 -14.03
CA TYR A 103 -15.80 4.94 -15.28
C TYR A 103 -14.81 4.20 -16.18
N TRP A 104 -15.23 3.09 -16.78
CA TRP A 104 -14.43 2.38 -17.79
C TRP A 104 -15.32 1.92 -18.93
N GLN A 105 -14.99 2.41 -20.12
CA GLN A 105 -15.61 2.03 -21.38
C GLN A 105 -14.57 1.33 -22.26
N PRO A 106 -14.58 0.00 -22.30
CA PRO A 106 -13.71 -0.73 -23.22
C PRO A 106 -14.21 -0.61 -24.65
N ARG A 107 -13.28 -0.72 -25.60
CA ARG A 107 -13.56 -0.78 -27.04
C ARG A 107 -14.44 0.34 -27.59
N LEU A 108 -13.99 1.59 -27.42
CA LEU A 108 -14.68 2.79 -27.85
C LEU A 108 -14.99 2.74 -29.36
N GLY A 109 -16.28 2.76 -29.73
CA GLY A 109 -16.72 2.71 -31.12
C GLY A 109 -16.33 1.42 -31.87
N GLY A 110 -16.04 0.33 -31.16
CA GLY A 110 -15.59 -0.94 -31.75
C GLY A 110 -14.09 -1.05 -32.01
N PHE A 111 -13.32 0.02 -31.80
CA PHE A 111 -11.85 0.01 -31.88
C PHE A 111 -11.23 -0.61 -30.61
N PRO A 112 -9.99 -1.11 -30.65
CA PRO A 112 -9.35 -1.71 -29.47
C PRO A 112 -8.91 -0.69 -28.39
N LEU A 113 -9.39 0.56 -28.48
CA LEU A 113 -9.06 1.64 -27.55
C LEU A 113 -10.10 1.71 -26.43
N ASP A 114 -9.63 1.95 -25.22
CA ASP A 114 -10.43 2.06 -24.02
C ASP A 114 -10.38 3.51 -23.51
N LEU A 115 -11.47 3.94 -22.89
CA LEU A 115 -11.55 5.18 -22.14
C LEU A 115 -11.80 4.84 -20.67
N GLN A 116 -11.01 5.41 -19.78
CA GLN A 116 -11.19 5.27 -18.35
C GLN A 116 -11.09 6.65 -17.69
N ALA A 117 -12.01 6.96 -16.77
CA ALA A 117 -11.94 8.14 -15.94
C ALA A 117 -12.09 7.72 -14.48
N SER A 118 -11.37 8.34 -13.56
CA SER A 118 -11.57 8.12 -12.14
C SER A 118 -11.41 9.41 -11.35
N GLY A 119 -12.10 9.47 -10.21
CA GLY A 119 -12.01 10.56 -9.26
C GLY A 119 -12.21 10.03 -7.86
N ALA A 120 -11.47 10.59 -6.90
CA ALA A 120 -11.60 10.27 -5.48
C ALA A 120 -11.37 11.52 -4.62
N TRP A 121 -12.06 11.57 -3.48
CA TRP A 121 -12.04 12.70 -2.55
C TRP A 121 -11.96 12.19 -1.12
N SER A 122 -11.13 12.80 -0.28
CA SER A 122 -11.09 12.51 1.15
C SER A 122 -11.85 13.56 1.97
N PHE A 123 -12.20 13.20 3.21
CA PHE A 123 -12.76 14.14 4.18
C PHE A 123 -11.79 15.25 4.61
N ARG A 124 -10.48 15.10 4.33
CA ARG A 124 -9.45 16.12 4.58
C ARG A 124 -9.21 17.03 3.38
N GLY A 125 -10.11 17.01 2.39
CA GLY A 125 -10.02 17.87 1.21
C GLY A 125 -9.09 17.37 0.10
N TYR A 126 -8.35 16.27 0.31
CA TYR A 126 -7.53 15.65 -0.74
C TYR A 126 -8.38 15.22 -1.91
N ARG A 127 -7.89 15.45 -3.13
CA ARG A 127 -8.56 15.08 -4.38
C ARG A 127 -7.54 14.48 -5.34
N ALA A 128 -7.96 13.47 -6.09
CA ALA A 128 -7.22 12.99 -7.24
C ALA A 128 -8.18 12.57 -8.35
N SER A 129 -7.83 12.90 -9.57
CA SER A 129 -8.59 12.56 -10.77
C SER A 129 -7.65 12.11 -11.87
N ASN A 130 -8.04 11.11 -12.65
CA ASN A 130 -7.28 10.66 -13.80
C ASN A 130 -8.21 10.40 -14.99
N LEU A 131 -7.75 10.75 -16.18
CA LEU A 131 -8.37 10.41 -17.46
C LEU A 131 -7.37 9.61 -18.29
N GLN A 132 -7.77 8.43 -18.72
CA GLN A 132 -6.93 7.50 -19.45
C GLN A 132 -7.55 7.11 -20.78
N PHE A 133 -6.71 7.08 -21.80
CA PHE A 133 -7.13 6.70 -23.15
C PHE A 133 -6.05 5.86 -23.83
N GLY A 134 -6.42 4.70 -24.35
CA GLY A 134 -5.49 3.86 -25.10
C GLY A 134 -5.80 2.37 -25.05
N LEU A 135 -4.81 1.55 -25.34
CA LEU A 135 -4.89 0.09 -25.24
C LEU A 135 -4.78 -0.32 -23.76
N ILE A 136 -5.86 -0.22 -22.97
CA ILE A 136 -5.83 -0.42 -21.50
C ILE A 136 -6.29 -1.83 -21.08
N GLN A 137 -6.85 -2.62 -21.98
CA GLN A 137 -7.49 -3.93 -21.66
C GLN A 137 -6.60 -4.91 -20.89
N LYS A 138 -5.28 -4.85 -21.11
CA LYS A 138 -4.29 -5.69 -20.43
C LYS A 138 -3.61 -5.01 -19.23
N ARG A 139 -4.02 -3.80 -18.85
CA ARG A 139 -3.49 -3.09 -17.69
C ARG A 139 -3.73 -3.93 -16.43
N GLY A 140 -2.69 -4.08 -15.61
CA GLY A 140 -2.66 -4.99 -14.47
C GLY A 140 -2.16 -6.40 -14.83
N GLN A 141 -2.43 -6.93 -16.02
CA GLN A 141 -1.86 -8.21 -16.47
C GLN A 141 -0.47 -8.04 -17.11
N VAL A 142 -0.13 -6.83 -17.54
CA VAL A 142 1.21 -6.47 -18.02
C VAL A 142 1.81 -5.49 -17.01
N PHE A 143 3.11 -5.58 -16.75
CA PHE A 143 3.82 -4.63 -15.91
C PHE A 143 3.80 -3.22 -16.52
N SER A 144 3.50 -2.22 -15.71
CA SER A 144 3.45 -0.82 -16.11
C SER A 144 4.08 0.09 -15.07
N LEU A 145 4.65 1.21 -15.52
CA LEU A 145 4.84 2.34 -14.62
C LEU A 145 3.49 2.95 -14.26
N GLU A 146 3.33 3.30 -12.99
CA GLU A 146 2.24 4.16 -12.55
C GLU A 146 2.49 5.61 -13.02
N PRO A 147 1.47 6.48 -13.04
CA PRO A 147 1.64 7.89 -13.38
C PRO A 147 2.66 8.61 -12.49
N VAL A 148 3.14 9.77 -12.96
CA VAL A 148 4.07 10.62 -12.19
C VAL A 148 3.45 10.99 -10.83
N GLY A 149 4.29 11.04 -9.80
CA GLY A 149 3.86 11.41 -8.45
C GLY A 149 3.52 10.24 -7.53
N ILE A 150 3.44 9.02 -8.05
CA ILE A 150 3.54 7.81 -7.23
C ILE A 150 5.02 7.58 -6.91
N GLY A 151 5.36 7.44 -5.62
CA GLY A 151 6.73 7.20 -5.15
C GLY A 151 7.37 5.97 -5.81
N ALA A 152 8.70 5.92 -5.85
CA ALA A 152 9.41 4.91 -6.63
C ALA A 152 9.16 3.47 -6.13
N ALA A 153 8.91 3.28 -4.83
CA ALA A 153 8.49 1.99 -4.28
C ALA A 153 7.12 1.53 -4.83
N GLY A 154 6.20 2.48 -5.01
CA GLY A 154 4.84 2.20 -5.50
C GLY A 154 4.78 1.73 -6.95
N GLN A 155 5.87 1.89 -7.71
CA GLN A 155 5.97 1.42 -9.10
C GLN A 155 5.95 -0.12 -9.20
N PHE A 156 6.18 -0.83 -8.09
CA PHE A 156 6.28 -2.29 -8.06
C PHE A 156 5.17 -2.97 -7.23
N ASP A 157 4.12 -2.24 -6.85
CA ASP A 157 2.99 -2.74 -6.03
C ASP A 157 1.96 -3.55 -6.83
N GLU A 158 2.44 -4.31 -7.80
CA GLU A 158 1.63 -5.09 -8.73
C GLU A 158 0.98 -6.28 -8.02
N MET A 159 -0.36 -6.36 -8.06
CA MET A 159 -1.16 -7.36 -7.33
C MET A 159 -1.76 -8.46 -8.22
N GLN A 160 -1.70 -8.28 -9.53
CA GLN A 160 -2.30 -9.22 -10.48
C GLN A 160 -1.23 -10.13 -11.09
N PRO A 161 -1.54 -11.42 -11.31
CA PRO A 161 -0.68 -12.31 -12.10
C PRO A 161 -0.41 -11.73 -13.48
N LYS A 162 0.85 -11.87 -13.94
CA LYS A 162 1.29 -11.29 -15.21
C LYS A 162 1.16 -12.26 -16.38
N GLU A 163 0.71 -11.73 -17.51
CA GLU A 163 0.53 -12.44 -18.77
C GLU A 163 1.28 -11.73 -19.90
N LYS A 164 1.80 -12.51 -20.85
CA LYS A 164 2.52 -11.94 -22.01
C LYS A 164 1.63 -10.95 -22.76
N GLY A 165 2.17 -9.78 -23.02
CA GLY A 165 1.38 -8.73 -23.65
C GLY A 165 2.07 -7.40 -23.77
N PHE A 166 1.30 -6.47 -24.29
CA PHE A 166 1.65 -5.09 -24.52
C PHE A 166 0.44 -4.24 -24.19
N PHE A 167 0.68 -3.03 -23.71
CA PHE A 167 -0.33 -2.00 -23.60
C PHE A 167 0.33 -0.63 -23.81
N ALA A 168 -0.46 0.36 -24.19
CA ALA A 168 -0.04 1.75 -24.30
C ALA A 168 -1.22 2.67 -24.03
N TYR A 169 -1.03 3.71 -23.20
CA TYR A 169 -2.08 4.69 -22.92
C TYR A 169 -1.52 6.08 -22.63
N LEU A 170 -2.40 7.07 -22.78
CA LEU A 170 -2.20 8.42 -22.27
C LEU A 170 -2.92 8.55 -20.93
N ASP A 171 -2.28 9.15 -19.93
CA ASP A 171 -2.85 9.54 -18.63
C ASP A 171 -2.83 11.05 -18.49
N LEU A 172 -3.94 11.62 -18.08
CA LEU A 172 -4.02 12.99 -17.58
C LEU A 172 -4.37 12.89 -16.10
N GLY A 173 -3.42 13.21 -15.23
CA GLY A 173 -3.58 13.13 -13.78
C GLY A 173 -3.68 14.51 -13.16
N TYR A 174 -4.60 14.70 -12.22
CA TYR A 174 -4.69 15.90 -11.39
C TYR A 174 -4.74 15.49 -9.92
N ARG A 175 -3.93 16.15 -9.08
CA ARG A 175 -3.91 15.92 -7.63
C ARG A 175 -3.94 17.24 -6.87
N TYR A 176 -4.68 17.24 -5.78
CA TYR A 176 -4.75 18.36 -4.83
C TYR A 176 -4.67 17.81 -3.41
N PHE A 177 -3.51 17.94 -2.78
CA PHE A 177 -3.17 17.39 -1.47
C PHE A 177 -2.88 18.55 -0.49
N PRO A 178 -3.88 19.02 0.27
CA PRO A 178 -3.81 20.31 0.95
C PRO A 178 -3.15 20.30 2.34
N GLN A 179 -2.64 19.14 2.80
CA GLN A 179 -2.14 18.94 4.18
C GLN A 179 -0.92 18.01 4.21
N GLU A 180 -0.04 18.07 3.21
CA GLU A 180 1.18 17.28 3.21
C GLU A 180 2.13 17.76 4.32
N ASP A 181 2.68 16.81 5.09
CA ASP A 181 3.57 17.13 6.21
C ASP A 181 5.02 17.36 5.72
N PHE A 182 5.70 18.33 6.32
CA PHE A 182 7.14 18.55 6.16
C PHE A 182 7.81 18.80 7.52
N PHE A 183 9.04 18.29 7.69
CA PHE A 183 9.80 18.37 8.95
C PHE A 183 11.21 18.95 8.78
N GLY A 184 11.57 19.31 7.54
CA GLY A 184 12.95 19.54 7.11
C GLY A 184 13.58 18.32 6.44
N ILE A 185 14.73 18.54 5.80
CA ILE A 185 15.50 17.53 5.07
C ILE A 185 16.50 16.83 6.00
N GLY A 186 16.72 15.55 5.76
CA GLY A 186 17.76 14.73 6.39
C GLY A 186 17.31 13.97 7.64
N PRO A 187 18.17 13.05 8.12
CA PRO A 187 17.87 12.16 9.24
C PRO A 187 17.77 12.90 10.58
N ALA A 188 18.41 14.07 10.71
CA ALA A 188 18.41 14.89 11.91
C ALA A 188 17.18 15.82 12.06
N SER A 189 16.27 15.84 11.08
CA SER A 189 15.02 16.58 11.14
C SER A 189 14.25 16.23 12.43
N ARG A 190 13.52 17.21 13.00
CA ARG A 190 12.87 17.08 14.31
C ARG A 190 11.35 17.00 14.19
N PRO A 191 10.65 16.17 14.99
CA PRO A 191 9.18 16.10 14.95
C PRO A 191 8.49 17.43 15.28
N GLN A 192 9.15 18.27 16.08
CA GLN A 192 8.63 19.57 16.50
C GLN A 192 8.66 20.61 15.36
N ASN A 193 9.44 20.36 14.30
CA ASN A 193 9.50 21.22 13.12
C ASN A 193 8.39 20.92 12.12
N ARG A 194 7.35 20.19 12.53
CA ARG A 194 6.25 19.84 11.66
C ARG A 194 5.58 21.11 11.12
N THR A 195 5.52 21.19 9.80
CA THR A 195 4.73 22.14 9.05
C THR A 195 3.85 21.41 8.05
N ASP A 196 2.89 22.13 7.47
CA ASP A 196 2.08 21.62 6.37
C ASP A 196 2.29 22.45 5.09
N TYR A 197 1.95 21.87 3.95
CA TYR A 197 1.88 22.55 2.66
C TYR A 197 0.81 21.90 1.79
N THR A 198 0.32 22.67 0.82
CA THR A 198 -0.52 22.16 -0.26
C THR A 198 0.38 21.74 -1.41
N LEU A 199 0.19 20.51 -1.91
CA LEU A 199 0.77 20.03 -3.16
C LEU A 199 -0.36 19.91 -4.19
N GLU A 200 -0.28 20.71 -5.25
CA GLU A 200 -1.18 20.61 -6.39
C GLU A 200 -0.37 20.28 -7.64
N ASP A 201 -0.79 19.28 -8.41
CA ASP A 201 -0.12 18.94 -9.65
C ASP A 201 -1.07 18.48 -10.75
N MET A 202 -0.60 18.67 -11.98
CA MET A 202 -1.18 18.13 -13.20
C MET A 202 -0.09 17.38 -13.97
N SER A 203 -0.38 16.16 -14.40
CA SER A 203 0.53 15.36 -15.24
C SER A 203 -0.12 14.96 -16.56
N TRP A 204 0.71 14.89 -17.60
CA TRP A 204 0.35 14.40 -18.93
C TRP A 204 1.35 13.32 -19.32
N ASP A 205 0.94 12.06 -19.21
CA ASP A 205 1.84 10.93 -19.33
C ASP A 205 1.50 10.06 -20.53
N GLY A 206 2.51 9.72 -21.34
CA GLY A 206 2.47 8.59 -22.26
C GLY A 206 3.13 7.38 -21.61
N VAL A 207 2.37 6.31 -21.39
CA VAL A 207 2.85 5.10 -20.72
C VAL A 207 2.78 3.92 -21.68
N VAL A 208 3.87 3.16 -21.74
CA VAL A 208 3.98 1.94 -22.53
C VAL A 208 4.54 0.82 -21.66
N GLY A 209 3.97 -0.37 -21.76
CA GLY A 209 4.47 -1.53 -21.03
C GLY A 209 4.45 -2.81 -21.84
N TRP A 210 5.41 -3.68 -21.53
CA TRP A 210 5.66 -4.95 -22.19
C TRP A 210 5.86 -6.03 -21.13
N GLN A 211 5.16 -7.14 -21.27
CA GLN A 211 5.37 -8.34 -20.47
C GLN A 211 5.90 -9.43 -21.40
N LEU A 212 7.16 -9.82 -21.23
CA LEU A 212 7.83 -10.80 -22.10
C LEU A 212 7.34 -12.23 -21.81
N ASN A 213 7.19 -12.54 -20.53
CA ASN A 213 6.67 -13.80 -20.00
C ASN A 213 6.01 -13.54 -18.63
N ARG A 214 5.51 -14.58 -17.96
CA ARG A 214 4.85 -14.44 -16.64
C ARG A 214 5.71 -13.83 -15.52
N TRP A 215 7.02 -13.67 -15.71
CA TRP A 215 7.95 -13.15 -14.71
C TRP A 215 8.56 -11.80 -15.07
N VAL A 216 8.93 -11.59 -16.34
CA VAL A 216 9.71 -10.42 -16.76
C VAL A 216 8.83 -9.40 -17.48
N GLY A 217 8.75 -8.20 -16.90
CA GLY A 217 8.06 -7.05 -17.47
C GLY A 217 8.95 -5.81 -17.53
N ALA A 218 8.67 -4.92 -18.46
CA ALA A 218 9.32 -3.64 -18.61
C ALA A 218 8.30 -2.54 -18.96
N GLY A 219 8.55 -1.32 -18.52
CA GLY A 219 7.69 -0.16 -18.77
C GLY A 219 8.50 1.10 -19.03
N VAL A 220 7.95 1.99 -19.85
CA VAL A 220 8.49 3.32 -20.14
C VAL A 220 7.36 4.34 -19.99
N ARG A 221 7.69 5.50 -19.42
CA ARG A 221 6.80 6.65 -19.26
C ARG A 221 7.51 7.90 -19.73
N VAL A 222 6.81 8.75 -20.48
CA VAL A 222 7.21 10.12 -20.77
C VAL A 222 6.11 11.02 -20.25
N GLY A 223 6.43 11.94 -19.34
CA GLY A 223 5.48 12.77 -18.63
C GLY A 223 5.82 14.25 -18.69
N TYR A 224 4.81 15.11 -18.82
CA TYR A 224 4.93 16.54 -18.52
C TYR A 224 4.24 16.80 -17.18
N LEU A 225 4.99 17.30 -16.20
CA LEU A 225 4.53 17.51 -14.82
C LEU A 225 4.55 19.00 -14.50
N GLN A 226 3.40 19.50 -14.07
CA GLN A 226 3.23 20.84 -13.54
C GLN A 226 2.94 20.72 -12.05
N VAL A 227 3.72 21.41 -11.22
CA VAL A 227 3.59 21.33 -9.76
C VAL A 227 3.45 22.74 -9.20
N ASN A 228 2.54 22.89 -8.25
CA ASN A 228 2.41 24.08 -7.43
C ASN A 228 2.49 23.69 -5.96
N VAL A 229 3.22 24.49 -5.18
CA VAL A 229 3.34 24.32 -3.74
C VAL A 229 2.84 25.59 -3.06
N ASP A 230 1.73 25.47 -2.34
CA ASP A 230 1.09 26.59 -1.63
C ASP A 230 1.11 26.36 -0.12
N PRO A 231 0.79 27.40 0.69
CA PRO A 231 0.40 27.20 2.08
C PRO A 231 -0.64 26.06 2.23
N GLY A 232 -0.44 25.23 3.25
CA GLY A 232 -1.34 24.17 3.62
C GLY A 232 -2.62 24.70 4.29
N THR A 233 -3.54 23.78 4.51
CA THR A 233 -4.88 24.06 5.07
C THR A 233 -5.05 23.53 6.50
N ASP A 234 -4.02 22.91 7.08
CA ASP A 234 -4.05 22.36 8.42
C ASP A 234 -3.63 23.42 9.46
N ASP A 235 -4.62 24.18 9.94
CA ASP A 235 -4.45 25.29 10.92
C ASP A 235 -3.82 24.90 12.27
N ARG A 236 -3.63 23.60 12.52
CA ARG A 236 -2.95 23.07 13.71
C ARG A 236 -1.43 23.20 13.62
N PHE A 237 -0.87 23.42 12.43
CA PHE A 237 0.57 23.52 12.21
C PHE A 237 0.92 24.81 11.45
N PRO A 238 2.15 25.35 11.62
CA PRO A 238 2.61 26.44 10.79
C PRO A 238 2.77 25.99 9.33
N ASN A 239 2.60 26.91 8.39
CA ASN A 239 2.88 26.61 6.99
C ASN A 239 4.38 26.41 6.76
N THR A 240 4.70 25.55 5.79
CA THR A 240 6.10 25.30 5.39
C THR A 240 6.79 26.59 4.93
N HIS A 241 6.05 27.46 4.22
CA HIS A 241 6.48 28.79 3.79
C HIS A 241 6.89 29.73 4.92
N ASP A 242 6.37 29.53 6.15
CA ASP A 242 6.67 30.41 7.29
C ASP A 242 7.93 29.98 8.05
N ARG A 243 8.41 28.76 7.85
CA ARG A 243 9.48 28.14 8.66
C ARG A 243 10.70 27.72 7.86
N PHE A 244 10.54 27.52 6.56
CA PHE A 244 11.59 27.05 5.67
C PHE A 244 11.79 28.03 4.52
N SER A 245 12.98 28.02 3.94
CA SER A 245 13.34 28.76 2.74
C SER A 245 13.77 27.80 1.62
N ASP A 246 13.96 28.32 0.40
CA ASP A 246 14.51 27.55 -0.73
C ASP A 246 15.86 26.88 -0.42
N VAL A 247 16.64 27.40 0.54
CA VAL A 247 17.90 26.76 0.96
C VAL A 247 17.66 25.48 1.75
N THR A 248 16.63 25.48 2.61
CA THR A 248 16.29 24.35 3.49
C THR A 248 15.20 23.43 2.93
N ALA A 249 14.49 23.89 1.91
CA ALA A 249 13.44 23.21 1.19
C ALA A 249 13.48 23.67 -0.29
N PRO A 250 14.41 23.14 -1.11
CA PRO A 250 14.56 23.54 -2.51
C PRO A 250 13.26 23.42 -3.30
N GLY A 251 12.93 24.44 -4.08
CA GLY A 251 11.67 24.50 -4.85
C GLY A 251 10.46 24.97 -4.05
N LEU A 252 10.62 25.58 -2.87
CA LEU A 252 9.49 26.06 -2.07
C LEU A 252 8.88 27.36 -2.63
N LEU A 253 9.70 28.30 -3.11
CA LEU A 253 9.24 29.60 -3.62
C LEU A 253 9.02 29.62 -5.13
N ARG A 254 9.66 28.70 -5.86
CA ARG A 254 9.54 28.58 -7.31
C ARG A 254 9.50 27.12 -7.73
N GLN A 255 8.36 26.69 -8.24
CA GLN A 255 8.16 25.36 -8.81
C GLN A 255 8.21 25.46 -10.34
N PRO A 256 9.18 24.84 -11.02
CA PRO A 256 9.13 24.77 -12.46
C PRO A 256 8.26 23.60 -12.93
N ASP A 257 7.93 23.63 -14.21
CA ASP A 257 7.41 22.47 -14.93
C ASP A 257 8.56 21.51 -15.29
N PHE A 258 8.28 20.20 -15.29
CA PHE A 258 9.24 19.16 -15.60
C PHE A 258 8.81 18.32 -16.80
N LEU A 259 9.79 17.96 -17.64
CA LEU A 259 9.69 16.76 -18.47
C LEU A 259 10.32 15.59 -17.71
N ASP A 260 9.56 14.53 -17.50
CA ASP A 260 10.03 13.27 -16.91
C ASP A 260 10.13 12.19 -17.99
N VAL A 261 11.28 11.54 -18.09
CA VAL A 261 11.44 10.29 -18.84
C VAL A 261 11.84 9.18 -17.87
N SER A 262 11.01 8.15 -17.80
CA SER A 262 11.12 7.07 -16.84
C SER A 262 11.11 5.69 -17.52
N ALA A 263 11.86 4.75 -16.95
CA ALA A 263 11.86 3.35 -17.35
C ALA A 263 11.94 2.43 -16.13
N ALA A 264 11.30 1.27 -16.20
CA ALA A 264 11.46 0.23 -15.20
C ALA A 264 11.50 -1.17 -15.81
N VAL A 265 12.16 -2.07 -15.09
CA VAL A 265 12.14 -3.51 -15.34
C VAL A 265 11.78 -4.20 -14.02
N MET A 266 10.94 -5.22 -14.11
CA MET A 266 10.55 -6.05 -12.98
C MET A 266 10.69 -7.53 -13.33
N ILE A 267 11.30 -8.29 -12.43
CA ILE A 267 11.29 -9.74 -12.41
C ILE A 267 10.44 -10.16 -11.22
N ASP A 268 9.30 -10.78 -11.46
CA ASP A 268 8.35 -11.21 -10.43
C ASP A 268 8.05 -12.70 -10.56
N TYR A 269 8.48 -13.48 -9.57
CA TYR A 269 8.24 -14.91 -9.48
C TYR A 269 7.45 -15.27 -8.21
N ARG A 270 6.71 -14.31 -7.67
CA ARG A 270 5.74 -14.55 -6.59
C ARG A 270 4.66 -15.51 -7.07
N ASP A 271 4.22 -16.39 -6.19
CA ASP A 271 3.16 -17.36 -6.50
C ASP A 271 1.80 -16.70 -6.70
N ARG A 272 1.48 -15.70 -5.85
CA ARG A 272 0.22 -14.96 -5.85
C ARG A 272 0.53 -13.49 -5.57
N PRO A 273 0.73 -12.62 -6.58
CA PRO A 273 1.18 -11.23 -6.36
C PRO A 273 0.33 -10.42 -5.37
N GLY A 274 -1.01 -10.59 -5.37
CA GLY A 274 -1.90 -9.89 -4.43
C GLY A 274 -1.93 -10.45 -3.01
N ASN A 275 -1.43 -11.68 -2.79
CA ASN A 275 -1.26 -12.28 -1.47
C ASN A 275 -0.10 -13.30 -1.49
N PRO A 276 1.16 -12.84 -1.53
CA PRO A 276 2.29 -13.73 -1.77
C PRO A 276 2.55 -14.67 -0.59
N HIS A 277 2.76 -15.95 -0.88
CA HIS A 277 3.15 -16.96 0.11
C HIS A 277 4.58 -17.46 -0.10
N ARG A 278 5.06 -17.40 -1.34
CA ARG A 278 6.41 -17.82 -1.72
C ARG A 278 6.91 -17.06 -2.95
N GLY A 279 8.21 -17.10 -3.15
CA GLY A 279 8.87 -16.43 -4.27
C GLY A 279 9.21 -14.98 -3.94
N GLY A 280 9.50 -14.18 -4.95
CA GLY A 280 9.98 -12.82 -4.74
C GLY A 280 9.87 -11.98 -5.99
N MET A 281 10.28 -10.73 -5.85
CA MET A 281 10.37 -9.79 -6.95
C MET A 281 11.61 -8.91 -6.82
N VAL A 282 12.14 -8.49 -7.97
CA VAL A 282 13.18 -7.46 -8.09
C VAL A 282 12.74 -6.45 -9.12
N GLY A 283 12.71 -5.19 -8.73
CA GLY A 283 12.31 -4.06 -9.54
C GLY A 283 13.41 -3.02 -9.60
N VAL A 284 13.70 -2.51 -10.79
CA VAL A 284 14.65 -1.40 -10.99
C VAL A 284 13.93 -0.30 -11.75
N TYR A 285 13.96 0.91 -11.21
CA TYR A 285 13.34 2.12 -11.76
C TYR A 285 14.40 3.19 -12.00
N LEU A 286 14.36 3.79 -13.18
CA LEU A 286 15.21 4.88 -13.62
C LEU A 286 14.31 6.02 -14.08
N SER A 287 14.67 7.26 -13.74
CA SER A 287 13.96 8.45 -14.22
C SER A 287 14.92 9.63 -14.38
N ARG A 288 14.61 10.48 -15.36
CA ARG A 288 15.26 11.78 -15.60
C ARG A 288 14.20 12.86 -15.48
N PHE A 289 14.44 13.86 -14.64
CA PHE A 289 13.63 15.06 -14.53
C PHE A 289 14.42 16.23 -15.13
N ASP A 290 13.88 16.82 -16.20
CA ASP A 290 14.42 18.00 -16.85
C ASP A 290 13.49 19.21 -16.63
N GLU A 291 14.03 20.29 -16.06
CA GLU A 291 13.31 21.54 -15.80
C GLU A 291 13.00 22.26 -17.12
N ARG A 292 11.81 22.84 -17.29
CA ARG A 292 11.41 23.50 -18.55
C ARG A 292 11.64 25.00 -18.61
N SER A 293 11.88 25.63 -17.47
CA SER A 293 12.14 27.07 -17.34
C SER A 293 13.55 27.41 -16.86
N GLY A 294 14.47 26.42 -16.85
CA GLY A 294 15.82 26.56 -16.32
C GLY A 294 16.51 25.19 -16.21
N SER A 295 17.54 25.12 -15.36
CA SER A 295 18.27 23.87 -15.07
C SER A 295 18.64 23.75 -13.57
N THR A 296 17.93 24.46 -12.69
CA THR A 296 18.19 24.49 -11.25
C THR A 296 17.76 23.20 -10.58
N TYR A 297 16.75 22.52 -11.14
CA TYR A 297 16.12 21.36 -10.54
C TYR A 297 16.24 20.07 -11.35
N GLU A 298 17.31 19.94 -12.15
CA GLU A 298 17.55 18.76 -12.97
C GLU A 298 18.23 17.64 -12.19
N PHE A 299 17.67 16.44 -12.25
CA PHE A 299 18.21 15.26 -11.56
C PHE A 299 17.79 13.96 -12.21
N ASN A 300 18.56 12.91 -11.93
CA ASN A 300 18.22 11.53 -12.24
C ASN A 300 17.82 10.79 -10.96
N ARG A 301 16.92 9.82 -11.07
CA ARG A 301 16.54 8.93 -9.97
C ARG A 301 16.82 7.49 -10.34
N LEU A 302 17.49 6.77 -9.43
CA LEU A 302 17.54 5.31 -9.40
C LEU A 302 16.75 4.83 -8.20
N ALA A 303 15.90 3.81 -8.38
CA ALA A 303 15.30 3.08 -7.28
C ALA A 303 15.33 1.59 -7.53
N VAL A 304 15.50 0.83 -6.45
CA VAL A 304 15.54 -0.63 -6.47
C VAL A 304 14.65 -1.14 -5.34
N ASP A 305 13.73 -2.06 -5.66
CA ASP A 305 12.87 -2.75 -4.71
C ASP A 305 13.08 -4.26 -4.83
N ILE A 306 13.36 -4.91 -3.72
CA ILE A 306 13.56 -6.35 -3.63
C ILE A 306 12.65 -6.88 -2.54
N ARG A 307 11.78 -7.83 -2.90
CA ARG A 307 10.85 -8.46 -1.95
C ARG A 307 10.99 -9.97 -2.01
N GLN A 308 11.01 -10.63 -0.86
CA GLN A 308 11.12 -12.08 -0.75
C GLN A 308 10.13 -12.64 0.26
N PHE A 309 9.44 -13.71 -0.13
CA PHE A 309 8.45 -14.41 0.67
C PHE A 309 8.89 -15.86 0.88
N ILE A 310 9.02 -16.27 2.15
CA ILE A 310 9.57 -17.55 2.55
C ILE A 310 8.54 -18.27 3.42
N PRO A 311 7.93 -19.39 2.95
CA PRO A 311 6.99 -20.16 3.75
C PRO A 311 7.69 -20.90 4.89
N LEU A 312 7.03 -21.03 6.04
CA LEU A 312 7.57 -21.65 7.26
C LEU A 312 6.83 -22.95 7.58
N GLY A 313 7.18 -24.03 6.89
CA GLY A 313 6.64 -25.39 7.11
C GLY A 313 5.18 -25.60 6.67
N SER A 314 4.37 -24.54 6.62
CA SER A 314 3.00 -24.53 6.08
C SER A 314 2.77 -23.28 5.22
N GLU A 315 1.72 -23.29 4.38
CA GLU A 315 1.33 -22.09 3.63
C GLU A 315 0.80 -20.98 4.56
N GLN A 316 0.31 -21.32 5.74
CA GLN A 316 -0.28 -20.33 6.67
C GLN A 316 0.74 -19.39 7.29
N ARG A 317 2.03 -19.75 7.32
CA ARG A 317 3.08 -18.99 8.02
C ARG A 317 4.19 -18.65 7.04
N ARG A 318 4.64 -17.40 7.08
CA ARG A 318 5.69 -16.93 6.17
C ARG A 318 6.46 -15.75 6.72
N ILE A 319 7.69 -15.62 6.27
CA ILE A 319 8.50 -14.43 6.44
C ILE A 319 8.42 -13.63 5.14
N ALA A 320 8.06 -12.36 5.23
CA ALA A 320 8.14 -11.40 4.14
C ALA A 320 9.28 -10.43 4.42
N LEU A 321 10.19 -10.26 3.47
CA LEU A 321 11.33 -9.35 3.56
C LEU A 321 11.23 -8.34 2.43
N GLN A 322 11.58 -7.08 2.72
CA GLN A 322 11.73 -6.03 1.73
C GLN A 322 13.04 -5.29 1.94
N VAL A 323 13.72 -4.98 0.84
CA VAL A 323 14.79 -3.98 0.78
C VAL A 323 14.43 -3.00 -0.32
N PHE A 324 14.30 -1.73 0.03
CA PHE A 324 14.04 -0.64 -0.89
C PHE A 324 15.12 0.42 -0.76
N GLY A 325 15.68 0.85 -1.89
CA GLY A 325 16.66 1.92 -1.95
C GLY A 325 16.31 2.89 -3.06
N SER A 326 16.52 4.18 -2.82
CA SER A 326 16.40 5.19 -3.87
C SER A 326 17.49 6.23 -3.72
N ALA A 327 18.02 6.70 -4.85
CA ALA A 327 19.02 7.73 -4.90
C ALA A 327 18.73 8.70 -6.05
N ASP A 328 18.59 9.96 -5.68
CA ASP A 328 18.58 11.08 -6.61
C ASP A 328 20.03 11.52 -6.87
N GLY A 329 20.36 11.79 -8.12
CA GLY A 329 21.62 12.34 -8.59
C GLY A 329 21.34 13.62 -9.34
N GLU A 330 21.49 14.74 -8.63
CA GLU A 330 21.43 16.09 -9.16
C GLU A 330 22.56 16.35 -10.18
N ASP A 331 22.24 17.15 -11.20
CA ASP A 331 23.24 17.67 -12.13
C ASP A 331 24.14 18.71 -11.45
N ALA A 332 25.24 19.08 -12.11
CA ALA A 332 26.20 20.01 -11.54
C ALA A 332 25.55 21.37 -11.24
N GLY A 333 25.49 21.74 -9.96
CA GLY A 333 24.86 22.98 -9.49
C GLY A 333 23.34 22.94 -9.37
N ALA A 334 22.71 21.80 -9.69
CA ALA A 334 21.29 21.58 -9.51
C ALA A 334 20.96 21.07 -8.09
N GLN A 335 19.67 21.07 -7.76
CA GLN A 335 19.13 20.56 -6.51
C GLN A 335 17.87 19.73 -6.78
N VAL A 336 17.53 18.81 -5.89
CA VAL A 336 16.26 18.07 -5.99
C VAL A 336 15.19 18.86 -5.23
N PRO A 337 14.04 19.20 -5.84
CA PRO A 337 12.96 19.85 -5.12
C PRO A 337 12.46 19.00 -3.95
N PHE A 338 12.20 19.61 -2.80
CA PHE A 338 11.86 18.88 -1.58
C PHE A 338 10.57 18.05 -1.75
N TYR A 339 9.62 18.51 -2.56
CA TYR A 339 8.36 17.80 -2.83
C TYR A 339 8.51 16.60 -3.78
N LEU A 340 9.64 16.46 -4.48
CA LEU A 340 9.95 15.30 -5.34
C LEU A 340 10.85 14.27 -4.65
N MET A 341 11.55 14.63 -3.57
CA MET A 341 12.40 13.72 -2.81
C MET A 341 11.60 12.56 -2.21
N GLN A 342 12.21 11.37 -2.14
CA GLN A 342 11.60 10.21 -1.51
C GLN A 342 11.56 10.34 0.02
N THR A 343 10.62 9.66 0.66
CA THR A 343 10.37 9.79 2.11
C THR A 343 10.33 8.45 2.83
N LEU A 344 10.62 8.47 4.13
CA LEU A 344 10.39 7.38 5.07
C LEU A 344 9.42 7.82 6.18
N GLY A 345 8.62 6.85 6.64
CA GLY A 345 7.57 7.03 7.65
C GLY A 345 6.18 6.96 7.04
N GLY A 346 5.19 6.54 7.84
CA GLY A 346 3.83 6.26 7.37
C GLY A 346 3.49 4.78 7.34
N SER A 347 2.47 4.40 6.57
CA SER A 347 2.00 3.01 6.51
C SER A 347 2.83 2.09 5.61
N GLU A 348 3.52 2.67 4.63
CA GLU A 348 4.30 1.94 3.61
C GLU A 348 5.77 1.78 3.99
N ALA A 349 6.28 2.62 4.89
CA ALA A 349 7.66 2.57 5.37
C ALA A 349 7.73 3.04 6.83
N LEU A 350 8.66 2.48 7.63
CA LEU A 350 8.90 2.87 9.02
C LEU A 350 7.59 3.13 9.82
N ARG A 351 6.76 2.10 10.00
CA ARG A 351 5.38 2.22 10.51
C ARG A 351 5.22 2.70 11.96
N GLY A 352 6.32 2.91 12.69
CA GLY A 352 6.29 3.61 13.98
C GLY A 352 6.47 5.13 13.88
N PHE A 353 6.72 5.67 12.68
CA PHE A 353 6.95 7.10 12.46
C PHE A 353 5.78 7.73 11.71
N ARG A 354 5.67 9.06 11.82
CA ARG A 354 4.67 9.81 11.06
C ARG A 354 5.00 9.73 9.57
N GLU A 355 3.96 9.96 8.80
CA GLU A 355 3.93 10.07 7.36
C GLU A 355 4.92 11.15 6.94
N PHE A 356 5.74 10.90 5.91
CA PHE A 356 6.73 11.85 5.39
C PHE A 356 7.79 12.34 6.39
N ARG A 357 7.98 11.60 7.50
CA ARG A 357 8.78 12.06 8.63
C ARG A 357 10.23 12.36 8.28
N PHE A 358 10.83 11.54 7.43
CA PHE A 358 12.20 11.71 6.97
C PHE A 358 12.21 11.84 5.46
N ARG A 359 13.00 12.77 4.93
CA ARG A 359 13.10 13.03 3.50
C ARG A 359 14.51 13.48 3.17
N ASP A 360 15.09 12.96 2.11
CA ASP A 360 16.37 13.42 1.57
C ASP A 360 16.53 12.91 0.14
N LYS A 361 17.64 13.26 -0.51
CA LYS A 361 18.01 12.83 -1.86
C LYS A 361 18.17 11.32 -1.98
N ARG A 362 18.51 10.63 -0.88
CA ARG A 362 18.75 9.19 -0.87
C ARG A 362 18.11 8.55 0.34
N LEU A 363 17.70 7.29 0.19
CA LEU A 363 17.20 6.50 1.29
C LEU A 363 17.52 5.02 1.15
N LEU A 364 17.54 4.34 2.29
CA LEU A 364 17.60 2.90 2.43
C LEU A 364 16.53 2.46 3.43
N PHE A 365 15.73 1.48 3.04
CA PHE A 365 14.66 0.91 3.83
C PHE A 365 14.71 -0.62 3.81
N LEU A 366 14.53 -1.23 4.97
CA LEU A 366 14.45 -2.67 5.16
C LEU A 366 13.22 -2.98 6.02
N SER A 367 12.45 -3.98 5.63
CA SER A 367 11.32 -4.47 6.42
C SER A 367 11.36 -5.99 6.52
N GLY A 368 11.06 -6.51 7.70
CA GLY A 368 10.84 -7.92 7.95
C GLY A 368 9.51 -8.14 8.64
N GLU A 369 8.69 -9.04 8.09
CA GLU A 369 7.39 -9.40 8.66
C GLU A 369 7.25 -10.90 8.82
N TYR A 370 6.81 -11.32 9.99
CA TYR A 370 6.22 -12.64 10.19
C TYR A 370 4.71 -12.54 9.96
N ARG A 371 4.21 -13.18 8.90
CA ARG A 371 2.79 -13.20 8.53
C ARG A 371 2.19 -14.57 8.85
N TRP A 372 1.06 -14.57 9.55
CA TRP A 372 0.31 -15.77 9.91
C TRP A 372 -1.17 -15.65 9.54
N ASP A 373 -1.63 -16.58 8.72
CA ASP A 373 -3.01 -16.74 8.34
C ASP A 373 -3.79 -17.42 9.47
N ALA A 374 -4.43 -16.61 10.33
CA ALA A 374 -5.30 -17.09 11.40
C ALA A 374 -6.61 -17.68 10.85
N SER A 375 -7.08 -17.18 9.71
CA SER A 375 -8.19 -17.73 8.94
C SER A 375 -8.02 -17.41 7.44
N PRO A 376 -8.85 -17.96 6.54
CA PRO A 376 -8.82 -17.61 5.12
C PRO A 376 -8.99 -16.10 4.85
N ALA A 377 -9.73 -15.41 5.72
CA ALA A 377 -10.04 -13.98 5.59
C ALA A 377 -9.18 -13.07 6.48
N ILE A 378 -8.51 -13.61 7.51
CA ILE A 378 -7.75 -12.85 8.50
C ILE A 378 -6.29 -13.28 8.49
N GLU A 379 -5.41 -12.32 8.30
CA GLU A 379 -3.97 -12.46 8.48
C GLU A 379 -3.47 -11.54 9.59
N LEU A 380 -2.58 -12.07 10.41
CA LEU A 380 -1.87 -11.35 11.45
C LEU A 380 -0.43 -11.13 10.99
N ALA A 381 0.14 -9.98 11.30
CA ALA A 381 1.53 -9.65 10.99
C ALA A 381 2.24 -9.15 12.25
N LEU A 382 3.47 -9.63 12.46
CA LEU A 382 4.45 -9.00 13.35
C LEU A 382 5.54 -8.43 12.46
N PHE A 383 5.88 -7.16 12.64
CA PHE A 383 6.83 -6.51 11.74
C PHE A 383 7.93 -5.75 12.48
N TYR A 384 9.07 -5.64 11.81
CA TYR A 384 10.19 -4.80 12.17
C TYR A 384 10.66 -4.05 10.91
N ASP A 385 10.69 -2.74 11.02
CA ASP A 385 11.06 -1.81 9.96
C ASP A 385 12.30 -1.04 10.40
N THR A 386 13.26 -0.88 9.48
CA THR A 386 14.45 -0.08 9.74
C THR A 386 14.89 0.67 8.48
N GLY A 387 15.44 1.86 8.62
CA GLY A 387 15.87 2.64 7.46
C GLY A 387 16.44 4.01 7.81
N LYS A 388 17.03 4.67 6.83
CA LYS A 388 17.50 6.05 6.96
C LYS A 388 17.41 6.79 5.63
N VAL A 389 17.34 8.11 5.73
CA VAL A 389 17.54 9.03 4.61
C VAL A 389 18.91 9.69 4.77
N PHE A 390 19.54 10.09 3.67
CA PHE A 390 20.87 10.69 3.69
C PHE A 390 21.16 11.53 2.45
N GLY A 391 22.03 12.53 2.62
CA GLY A 391 22.36 13.51 1.60
C GLY A 391 23.55 13.09 0.74
N GLU A 392 24.60 12.50 1.33
CA GLU A 392 25.85 12.18 0.63
C GLU A 392 25.99 10.69 0.30
N ARG A 393 26.58 10.34 -0.84
CA ARG A 393 26.78 8.93 -1.21
C ARG A 393 27.67 8.17 -0.22
N ALA A 394 28.58 8.88 0.46
CA ALA A 394 29.47 8.32 1.46
C ALA A 394 28.74 7.83 2.72
N ASP A 395 27.53 8.34 2.98
CA ASP A 395 26.70 7.96 4.12
C ASP A 395 25.86 6.70 3.84
N PHE A 396 26.19 5.95 2.78
CA PHE A 396 25.57 4.64 2.52
C PHE A 396 26.18 3.56 3.42
N ASP A 397 25.57 3.39 4.58
CA ASP A 397 25.95 2.42 5.61
C ASP A 397 24.71 1.96 6.40
N PHE A 398 24.91 1.07 7.37
CA PHE A 398 23.85 0.53 8.24
C PHE A 398 23.86 1.13 9.66
N ASP A 399 24.60 2.21 9.88
CA ASP A 399 24.66 2.93 11.13
C ASP A 399 23.51 3.94 11.24
N HIS A 400 23.11 4.25 12.48
CA HIS A 400 22.07 5.25 12.78
C HIS A 400 20.72 5.04 12.06
N LEU A 401 20.39 3.79 11.71
CA LEU A 401 19.08 3.47 11.15
C LEU A 401 17.97 3.75 12.17
N GLU A 402 16.93 4.43 11.71
CA GLU A 402 15.68 4.56 12.44
C GLU A 402 14.97 3.22 12.47
N LYS A 403 14.33 2.90 13.60
CA LYS A 403 13.76 1.59 13.88
C LYS A 403 12.33 1.71 14.35
N SER A 404 11.47 0.85 13.84
CA SER A 404 10.14 0.67 14.38
C SER A 404 9.71 -0.79 14.31
N TRP A 405 8.81 -1.18 15.21
CA TRP A 405 8.25 -2.52 15.23
C TRP A 405 6.79 -2.46 15.61
N GLY A 406 6.03 -3.50 15.29
CA GLY A 406 4.61 -3.46 15.53
C GLY A 406 3.87 -4.71 15.12
N VAL A 407 2.55 -4.59 15.16
CA VAL A 407 1.61 -5.66 14.84
C VAL A 407 0.57 -5.15 13.84
N GLY A 408 0.08 -6.05 13.00
CA GLY A 408 -0.90 -5.76 11.97
C GLY A 408 -2.01 -6.80 11.92
N VAL A 409 -3.22 -6.36 11.61
CA VAL A 409 -4.37 -7.22 11.29
C VAL A 409 -4.83 -6.88 9.88
N ARG A 410 -4.98 -7.90 9.05
CA ARG A 410 -5.26 -7.77 7.62
C ARG A 410 -6.50 -8.56 7.26
N LEU A 411 -7.41 -7.91 6.55
CA LEU A 411 -8.53 -8.57 5.88
C LEU A 411 -8.13 -8.88 4.44
N LYS A 412 -8.31 -10.13 4.05
CA LYS A 412 -7.88 -10.63 2.75
C LYS A 412 -8.92 -11.54 2.11
N THR A 413 -8.76 -11.72 0.82
CA THR A 413 -9.35 -12.79 0.04
C THR A 413 -8.24 -13.78 -0.33
N PRO A 414 -8.57 -14.97 -0.87
CA PRO A 414 -7.54 -15.87 -1.39
C PRO A 414 -6.63 -15.25 -2.47
N ARG A 415 -7.08 -14.17 -3.13
CA ARG A 415 -6.35 -13.53 -4.24
C ARG A 415 -5.63 -12.25 -3.86
N ALA A 416 -6.15 -11.51 -2.88
CA ALA A 416 -5.68 -10.16 -2.59
C ALA A 416 -5.91 -9.77 -1.13
N LEU A 417 -4.97 -9.02 -0.55
CA LEU A 417 -5.18 -8.26 0.68
C LEU A 417 -6.06 -7.04 0.38
N VAL A 418 -7.13 -6.86 1.15
CA VAL A 418 -8.13 -5.81 0.92
C VAL A 418 -7.88 -4.62 1.83
N MET A 419 -7.65 -4.88 3.11
CA MET A 419 -7.56 -3.85 4.15
C MET A 419 -6.58 -4.28 5.22
N ARG A 420 -5.88 -3.32 5.82
CA ARG A 420 -4.98 -3.54 6.94
C ARG A 420 -5.09 -2.46 8.01
N ILE A 421 -4.89 -2.89 9.24
CA ILE A 421 -4.73 -2.05 10.42
C ILE A 421 -3.38 -2.38 11.01
N ASP A 422 -2.47 -1.41 11.06
CA ASP A 422 -1.13 -1.57 11.60
C ASP A 422 -0.93 -0.65 12.81
N VAL A 423 -0.31 -1.17 13.87
CA VAL A 423 0.10 -0.41 15.05
C VAL A 423 1.62 -0.53 15.18
N GLY A 424 2.32 0.57 14.95
CA GLY A 424 3.79 0.62 15.01
C GLY A 424 4.30 1.49 16.16
N ARG A 425 5.40 1.08 16.77
CA ARG A 425 6.11 1.79 17.85
C ARG A 425 7.51 2.19 17.38
N SER A 426 7.92 3.41 17.69
CA SER A 426 9.27 3.93 17.47
C SER A 426 9.75 4.77 18.66
N ARG A 427 10.93 5.40 18.51
CA ARG A 427 11.40 6.44 19.45
C ARG A 427 10.50 7.67 19.52
N GLU A 428 9.65 7.90 18.52
CA GLU A 428 8.73 9.06 18.45
C GLU A 428 7.30 8.72 18.91
N GLY A 429 7.10 7.53 19.47
CA GLY A 429 5.84 7.08 20.04
C GLY A 429 5.17 5.99 19.21
N THR A 430 3.85 5.88 19.39
CA THR A 430 3.02 4.85 18.73
C THR A 430 2.20 5.49 17.61
N ARG A 431 2.10 4.80 16.47
CA ARG A 431 1.31 5.20 15.31
C ARG A 431 0.31 4.12 14.94
N PHE A 432 -0.82 4.56 14.41
CA PHE A 432 -1.94 3.71 13.99
C PHE A 432 -2.23 4.03 12.53
N PHE A 433 -2.25 3.01 11.69
CA PHE A 433 -2.52 3.14 10.27
C PHE A 433 -3.69 2.25 9.86
N PHE A 434 -4.56 2.81 9.03
CA PHE A 434 -5.63 2.10 8.35
C PHE A 434 -5.44 2.30 6.85
N LYS A 435 -5.30 1.21 6.10
CA LYS A 435 -5.00 1.24 4.66
C LYS A 435 -5.75 0.17 3.90
N PHE A 436 -5.96 0.44 2.61
CA PHE A 436 -6.42 -0.57 1.65
C PHE A 436 -5.21 -1.13 0.90
N GLY A 437 -5.21 -2.43 0.65
CA GLY A 437 -4.10 -3.13 0.00
C GLY A 437 -2.93 -3.50 0.93
N PRO A 438 -1.99 -4.32 0.41
CA PRO A 438 -0.82 -4.81 1.15
C PRO A 438 0.17 -3.70 1.54
N ALA A 439 1.11 -4.01 2.44
CA ALA A 439 2.23 -3.13 2.78
C ALA A 439 3.34 -3.17 1.73
N PHE A 440 3.57 -4.35 1.16
CA PHE A 440 4.46 -4.66 0.05
C PHE A 440 4.27 -6.13 -0.38
#